data_AF-A0A845LE68-F1
#
_entry.id   AF-A0A845LE68-F1
#
_cell.length_a   1.000
_cell.length_b   1.000
_cell.length_c   1.000
_cell.angle_alpha   90.00
_cell.angle_beta   90.00
_cell.angle_gamma   90.00
#
_symmetry.space_group_name_H-M   'P 1'
#
loop_
_entity.id
_entity.type
_entity.pdbx_description
1 polymer ?
#
loop_
_entity_poly.entity_id
_entity_poly.type
_entity_poly.pdbx_seq_one_letter_code
_entity_poly.pdbx_strand_id
1 'polypeptide(L)'
;MKLELGNFYVEEIVFGEKTSFKDGVLTINKQEALDYVMEDENITHAELHIVKPGDMVRLCPVKEAIEPRIKLDGRTYFPGVTDEELTRCGEGRTHALKGCSVLVVGKHWGGFQDGLIDMGGEGAKYTYYSTLKNIVLVGDTNEDFEKNEQQKKNKTLRWAGHKLAEYIGKTVKDMEPQEIETYELEPVTQRNDEVTKLPGVVFVMQPQSQMEELGYNDLVYGWDMNRMVPTFMHPNEVLDGAIISGSFMPCSSKWSTYDFQNFPALKRLYAEHGKTVNFLGVIMSNLNVALQQKQRSALFVAQMAKTLGAQGAIVAEEGYGNPDADFIACIVALENEGIKTVGLTNECTGRDGFSQPLVTLDEKANAIVSCGNVSELIELPPMPVVLGELEALARDGLSGGWAGDEILGSSVKADGSVIMENNAMFCGDQVVGWSTKTMKEF
;
A
#
# COMPACT_ATOMS: atom_id res chain seq x y z
N MET A 1 16.18 -17.09 -3.91
CA MET A 1 15.00 -17.73 -3.27
C MET A 1 13.99 -17.98 -4.39
N LYS A 2 13.18 -19.06 -4.32
CA LYS A 2 12.16 -19.35 -5.33
C LYS A 2 10.77 -19.26 -4.72
N LEU A 3 9.96 -18.33 -5.22
CA LEU A 3 8.57 -18.11 -4.82
C LEU A 3 7.65 -18.46 -6.00
N GLU A 4 6.61 -19.22 -5.72
CA GLU A 4 5.52 -19.52 -6.65
C GLU A 4 4.23 -18.91 -6.11
N LEU A 5 3.60 -18.01 -6.90
CA LEU A 5 2.27 -17.49 -6.61
C LEU A 5 1.25 -18.24 -7.46
N GLY A 6 0.44 -19.08 -6.82
CA GLY A 6 -0.69 -19.78 -7.43
C GLY A 6 -1.92 -18.87 -7.46
N ASN A 7 -2.31 -18.44 -8.65
CA ASN A 7 -3.37 -17.46 -8.86
C ASN A 7 -4.73 -18.14 -9.10
N PHE A 8 -5.74 -17.67 -8.37
CA PHE A 8 -7.15 -18.02 -8.53
C PHE A 8 -7.93 -16.75 -8.84
N TYR A 9 -8.44 -16.63 -10.05
CA TYR A 9 -9.16 -15.44 -10.50
C TYR A 9 -10.59 -15.45 -10.00
N VAL A 10 -10.94 -14.43 -9.21
CA VAL A 10 -12.29 -14.24 -8.66
C VAL A 10 -13.14 -13.49 -9.67
N GLU A 11 -14.13 -14.18 -10.24
CA GLU A 11 -15.11 -13.63 -11.17
C GLU A 11 -16.29 -13.02 -10.44
N GLU A 12 -16.71 -13.62 -9.32
CA GLU A 12 -17.85 -13.18 -8.52
C GLU A 12 -17.61 -13.45 -7.03
N ILE A 13 -18.19 -12.60 -6.17
CA ILE A 13 -18.19 -12.80 -4.72
C ILE A 13 -19.64 -12.76 -4.24
N VAL A 14 -20.05 -13.75 -3.46
CA VAL A 14 -21.42 -13.85 -2.91
C VAL A 14 -21.40 -14.27 -1.44
N PHE A 15 -22.43 -13.87 -0.70
CA PHE A 15 -22.70 -14.49 0.60
C PHE A 15 -23.46 -15.80 0.42
N GLY A 16 -23.15 -16.81 1.23
CA GLY A 16 -23.82 -18.11 1.19
C GLY A 16 -23.68 -18.91 2.48
N GLU A 17 -24.09 -20.17 2.45
CA GLU A 17 -24.12 -21.03 3.65
C GLU A 17 -22.73 -21.53 4.08
N LYS A 18 -21.75 -21.55 3.17
CA LYS A 18 -20.41 -22.06 3.45
C LYS A 18 -19.34 -21.27 2.71
N THR A 19 -18.27 -20.92 3.44
CA THR A 19 -17.09 -20.29 2.87
C THR A 19 -16.37 -21.26 1.92
N SER A 20 -16.28 -20.91 0.63
CA SER A 20 -15.69 -21.77 -0.41
C SER A 20 -15.35 -21.01 -1.69
N PHE A 21 -14.47 -21.58 -2.51
CA PHE A 21 -14.18 -21.09 -3.86
C PHE A 21 -14.48 -22.19 -4.88
N LYS A 22 -15.23 -21.87 -5.93
CA LYS A 22 -15.54 -22.82 -7.00
C LYS A 22 -15.83 -22.09 -8.32
N ASP A 23 -15.19 -22.52 -9.39
CA ASP A 23 -15.44 -22.03 -10.76
C ASP A 23 -15.47 -20.49 -10.86
N GLY A 24 -14.50 -19.81 -10.22
CA GLY A 24 -14.40 -18.35 -10.22
C GLY A 24 -15.29 -17.64 -9.19
N VAL A 25 -16.17 -18.35 -8.49
CA VAL A 25 -17.09 -17.78 -7.49
C VAL A 25 -16.54 -17.99 -6.08
N LEU A 26 -16.26 -16.89 -5.38
CA LEU A 26 -15.95 -16.88 -3.96
C LEU A 26 -17.23 -16.74 -3.15
N THR A 27 -17.64 -17.81 -2.47
CA THR A 27 -18.76 -17.77 -1.52
C THR A 27 -18.22 -17.56 -0.11
N ILE A 28 -18.78 -16.61 0.62
CA ILE A 28 -18.41 -16.31 2.02
C ILE A 28 -19.60 -16.61 2.92
N ASN A 29 -19.41 -17.44 3.94
CA ASN A 29 -20.38 -17.47 5.04
C ASN A 29 -20.17 -16.23 5.90
N LYS A 30 -21.14 -15.31 5.85
CA LYS A 30 -21.06 -14.02 6.56
C LYS A 30 -20.94 -14.21 8.07
N GLN A 31 -21.67 -15.15 8.66
CA GLN A 31 -21.65 -15.37 10.11
C GLN A 31 -20.32 -16.00 10.54
N GLU A 32 -19.84 -17.03 9.84
CA GLU A 32 -18.57 -17.70 10.12
C GLU A 32 -17.39 -16.71 10.08
N ALA A 33 -17.36 -15.86 9.05
CA ALA A 33 -16.31 -14.85 8.90
C ALA A 33 -16.39 -13.75 9.98
N LEU A 34 -17.61 -13.33 10.37
CA LEU A 34 -17.80 -12.37 11.45
C LEU A 34 -17.43 -12.95 12.81
N ASP A 35 -17.84 -14.20 13.09
CA ASP A 35 -17.50 -14.89 14.33
C ASP A 35 -15.97 -14.99 14.50
N TYR A 36 -15.26 -15.34 13.42
CA TYR A 36 -13.79 -15.37 13.40
C TYR A 36 -13.15 -14.00 13.65
N VAL A 37 -13.69 -12.93 13.04
CA VAL A 37 -13.20 -11.56 13.30
C VAL A 37 -13.43 -11.17 14.76
N MET A 38 -14.62 -11.47 15.31
CA MET A 38 -15.03 -11.13 16.67
C MET A 38 -14.37 -12.00 17.77
N GLU A 39 -13.47 -12.94 17.42
CA GLU A 39 -12.60 -13.61 18.40
C GLU A 39 -11.66 -12.61 19.10
N ASP A 40 -11.36 -11.46 18.47
CA ASP A 40 -10.68 -10.35 19.13
C ASP A 40 -11.68 -9.51 19.94
N GLU A 41 -11.58 -9.61 21.27
CA GLU A 41 -12.48 -8.90 22.21
C GLU A 41 -12.41 -7.37 22.12
N ASN A 42 -11.40 -6.81 21.43
CA ASN A 42 -11.32 -5.38 21.19
C ASN A 42 -12.26 -4.89 20.09
N ILE A 43 -12.80 -5.79 19.25
CA ILE A 43 -13.77 -5.45 18.23
C ILE A 43 -15.16 -5.42 18.87
N THR A 44 -15.78 -4.26 18.88
CA THR A 44 -17.11 -4.04 19.46
C THR A 44 -18.22 -4.17 18.43
N HIS A 45 -17.88 -4.03 17.15
CA HIS A 45 -18.79 -4.19 16.03
C HIS A 45 -18.04 -4.65 14.78
N ALA A 46 -18.64 -5.56 14.02
CA ALA A 46 -18.18 -5.94 12.70
C ALA A 46 -19.37 -6.22 11.78
N GLU A 47 -19.28 -5.74 10.54
CA GLU A 47 -20.21 -6.07 9.47
C GLU A 47 -19.44 -6.32 8.17
N LEU A 48 -19.87 -7.32 7.41
CA LEU A 48 -19.34 -7.61 6.09
C LEU A 48 -20.29 -7.20 4.98
N HIS A 49 -19.73 -6.53 3.97
CA HIS A 49 -20.39 -6.19 2.72
C HIS A 49 -19.58 -6.71 1.53
N ILE A 50 -20.26 -6.92 0.40
CA ILE A 50 -19.61 -7.18 -0.89
C ILE A 50 -19.94 -5.99 -1.78
N VAL A 51 -18.91 -5.31 -2.29
CA VAL A 51 -19.05 -4.15 -3.16
C VAL A 51 -18.21 -4.37 -4.40
N LYS A 52 -18.79 -4.14 -5.58
CA LYS A 52 -18.14 -4.41 -6.87
C LYS A 52 -17.95 -3.13 -7.68
N PRO A 53 -17.09 -3.17 -8.71
CA PRO A 53 -16.87 -2.01 -9.59
C PRO A 53 -18.18 -1.53 -10.21
N GLY A 54 -18.41 -0.22 -10.15
CA GLY A 54 -19.62 0.43 -10.66
C GLY A 54 -20.77 0.55 -9.66
N ASP A 55 -20.69 -0.08 -8.47
CA ASP A 55 -21.69 0.14 -7.43
C ASP A 55 -21.65 1.59 -6.94
N MET A 56 -22.82 2.24 -6.81
CA MET A 56 -22.94 3.61 -6.30
C MET A 56 -22.83 3.64 -4.76
N VAL A 57 -21.67 3.22 -4.26
CA VAL A 57 -21.33 3.08 -2.84
C VAL A 57 -20.07 3.87 -2.56
N ARG A 58 -20.07 4.63 -1.46
CA ARG A 58 -18.90 5.30 -0.89
C ARG A 58 -18.43 4.57 0.36
N LEU A 59 -17.13 4.37 0.48
CA LEU A 59 -16.45 3.76 1.61
C LEU A 59 -15.60 4.84 2.28
N CYS A 60 -15.86 5.16 3.55
CA CYS A 60 -14.98 6.02 4.34
C CYS A 60 -15.30 5.92 5.84
N PRO A 61 -14.32 6.00 6.74
CA PRO A 61 -12.87 6.08 6.52
C PRO A 61 -12.24 4.70 6.24
N VAL A 62 -11.61 4.53 5.08
CA VAL A 62 -10.90 3.30 4.69
C VAL A 62 -9.52 3.28 5.35
N LYS A 63 -9.19 2.17 6.01
CA LYS A 63 -8.01 2.03 6.87
C LYS A 63 -6.95 1.12 6.27
N GLU A 64 -7.35 0.10 5.51
CA GLU A 64 -6.44 -0.92 4.95
C GLU A 64 -7.06 -1.64 3.75
N ALA A 65 -6.21 -2.13 2.85
CA ALA A 65 -6.57 -3.05 1.78
C ALA A 65 -5.60 -4.24 1.75
N ILE A 66 -6.14 -5.47 1.65
CA ILE A 66 -5.36 -6.71 1.67
C ILE A 66 -5.83 -7.66 0.56
N GLU A 67 -4.92 -8.27 -0.18
CA GLU A 67 -5.24 -9.39 -1.07
C GLU A 67 -5.34 -10.69 -0.26
N PRO A 68 -6.45 -11.45 -0.36
CA PRO A 68 -6.55 -12.75 0.30
C PRO A 68 -5.50 -13.73 -0.24
N ARG A 69 -4.62 -14.18 0.65
CA ARG A 69 -3.53 -15.11 0.34
C ARG A 69 -3.35 -16.16 1.42
N ILE A 70 -2.79 -17.30 1.07
CA ILE A 70 -2.50 -18.40 2.00
C ILE A 70 -1.22 -19.15 1.62
N LYS A 71 -0.40 -19.51 2.60
CA LYS A 71 0.76 -20.39 2.40
C LYS A 71 0.32 -21.85 2.47
N LEU A 72 0.95 -22.70 1.66
CA LEU A 72 0.58 -24.12 1.62
C LEU A 72 1.23 -24.97 2.71
N ASP A 73 2.35 -24.52 3.25
CA ASP A 73 3.16 -25.26 4.23
C ASP A 73 2.76 -25.02 5.69
N GLY A 74 1.63 -24.35 5.93
CA GLY A 74 1.10 -24.11 7.26
C GLY A 74 1.65 -22.87 7.98
N ARG A 75 2.62 -22.17 7.39
CA ARG A 75 3.02 -20.83 7.85
C ARG A 75 1.85 -19.84 7.65
N THR A 76 1.82 -18.78 8.44
CA THR A 76 0.95 -17.63 8.16
C THR A 76 1.53 -16.81 7.02
N TYR A 77 0.70 -15.96 6.42
CA TYR A 77 1.09 -15.12 5.30
C TYR A 77 1.83 -13.85 5.74
N PHE A 78 1.54 -13.30 6.94
CA PHE A 78 2.16 -12.07 7.45
C PHE A 78 3.05 -12.36 8.67
N PRO A 79 4.36 -12.58 8.48
CA PRO A 79 5.28 -12.87 9.57
C PRO A 79 5.45 -11.72 10.56
N GLY A 80 5.51 -12.03 11.85
CA GLY A 80 5.56 -11.08 12.96
C GLY A 80 4.24 -10.33 13.25
N VAL A 81 3.18 -10.61 12.47
CA VAL A 81 1.88 -9.92 12.55
C VAL A 81 0.77 -10.89 12.93
N THR A 82 0.71 -12.02 12.22
CA THR A 82 -0.37 -13.02 12.33
C THR A 82 0.10 -14.39 12.81
N ASP A 83 1.42 -14.63 12.84
CA ASP A 83 2.03 -15.83 13.42
C ASP A 83 2.21 -15.72 14.94
N GLU A 84 2.32 -16.89 15.57
CA GLU A 84 2.75 -17.02 16.97
C GLU A 84 4.29 -17.01 17.09
N GLU A 85 4.97 -17.59 16.09
CA GLU A 85 6.42 -17.65 16.00
C GLU A 85 6.88 -17.04 14.67
N LEU A 86 7.89 -16.16 14.73
CA LEU A 86 8.37 -15.45 13.55
C LEU A 86 8.88 -16.42 12.48
N THR A 87 8.26 -16.39 11.30
CA THR A 87 8.65 -17.23 10.16
C THR A 87 9.31 -16.45 9.03
N ARG A 88 10.04 -17.15 8.16
CA ARG A 88 10.59 -16.57 6.92
C ARG A 88 9.50 -16.53 5.83
N CYS A 89 9.57 -15.54 4.93
CA CYS A 89 8.80 -15.52 3.69
C CYS A 89 9.69 -15.38 2.43
N GLY A 90 9.07 -15.29 1.25
CA GLY A 90 9.74 -15.12 -0.04
C GLY A 90 10.16 -16.41 -0.74
N GLU A 91 9.71 -17.57 -0.24
CA GLU A 91 10.03 -18.88 -0.79
C GLU A 91 8.91 -19.89 -0.59
N GLY A 92 8.84 -20.88 -1.49
CA GLY A 92 7.80 -21.90 -1.51
C GLY A 92 6.61 -21.45 -2.35
N ARG A 93 5.42 -21.95 -2.02
CA ARG A 93 4.18 -21.67 -2.75
C ARG A 93 3.15 -20.96 -1.86
N THR A 94 2.62 -19.86 -2.39
CA THR A 94 1.53 -19.09 -1.82
C THR A 94 0.37 -19.06 -2.82
N HIS A 95 -0.86 -19.31 -2.38
CA HIS A 95 -2.04 -19.14 -3.22
C HIS A 95 -2.66 -17.76 -2.99
N ALA A 96 -3.16 -17.13 -4.05
CA ALA A 96 -3.73 -15.79 -4.04
C ALA A 96 -5.06 -15.75 -4.80
N LEU A 97 -6.07 -15.12 -4.19
CA LEU A 97 -7.34 -14.81 -4.84
C LEU A 97 -7.22 -13.46 -5.55
N LYS A 98 -7.15 -13.51 -6.89
CA LYS A 98 -6.90 -12.35 -7.76
C LYS A 98 -8.19 -11.65 -8.15
N GLY A 99 -8.12 -10.33 -8.33
CA GLY A 99 -9.26 -9.51 -8.75
C GLY A 99 -10.24 -9.17 -7.62
N CYS A 100 -9.83 -9.39 -6.37
CA CYS A 100 -10.57 -9.00 -5.19
C CYS A 100 -9.67 -8.47 -4.08
N SER A 101 -10.22 -7.73 -3.14
CA SER A 101 -9.52 -7.31 -1.92
C SER A 101 -10.40 -7.40 -0.68
N VAL A 102 -9.79 -7.49 0.50
CA VAL A 102 -10.43 -7.17 1.77
C VAL A 102 -10.15 -5.71 2.07
N LEU A 103 -11.20 -4.91 2.21
CA LEU A 103 -11.10 -3.51 2.64
C LEU A 103 -11.54 -3.39 4.10
N VAL A 104 -10.75 -2.69 4.91
CA VAL A 104 -11.11 -2.36 6.29
C VAL A 104 -11.62 -0.94 6.34
N VAL A 105 -12.83 -0.76 6.86
CA VAL A 105 -13.51 0.54 6.97
C VAL A 105 -13.92 0.78 8.41
N GLY A 106 -13.61 1.96 8.95
CA GLY A 106 -14.13 2.36 10.25
C GLY A 106 -15.63 2.59 10.18
N LYS A 107 -16.40 2.00 11.09
CA LYS A 107 -17.81 2.35 11.29
C LYS A 107 -17.94 3.83 11.69
N HIS A 108 -17.02 4.26 12.53
CA HIS A 108 -16.88 5.62 13.03
C HIS A 108 -15.40 6.02 12.98
N TRP A 109 -15.15 7.32 13.05
CA TRP A 109 -13.83 7.93 13.26
C TRP A 109 -12.80 7.63 12.17
N GLY A 110 -12.44 8.67 11.43
CA GLY A 110 -11.27 8.67 10.54
C GLY A 110 -10.07 9.30 11.21
N GLY A 111 -9.00 9.45 10.46
CA GLY A 111 -7.84 10.25 10.84
C GLY A 111 -7.09 10.67 9.60
N PHE A 112 -5.99 11.39 9.78
CA PHE A 112 -5.19 11.92 8.67
C PHE A 112 -4.81 10.88 7.61
N GLN A 113 -4.54 9.64 8.06
CA GLN A 113 -4.15 8.49 7.24
C GLN A 113 -5.29 7.73 6.54
N ASP A 114 -6.54 7.97 6.95
CA ASP A 114 -7.69 7.19 6.47
C ASP A 114 -8.31 7.86 5.24
N GLY A 115 -8.90 7.06 4.36
CA GLY A 115 -9.27 7.52 3.02
C GLY A 115 -10.72 7.28 2.61
N LEU A 116 -11.00 7.68 1.38
CA LEU A 116 -12.26 7.48 0.69
C LEU A 116 -12.07 6.62 -0.55
N ILE A 117 -13.01 5.71 -0.78
CA ILE A 117 -13.17 5.00 -2.04
C ILE A 117 -14.62 5.18 -2.50
N ASP A 118 -14.80 5.72 -3.70
CA ASP A 118 -16.06 5.58 -4.44
C ASP A 118 -15.93 4.36 -5.36
N MET A 119 -16.90 3.45 -5.32
CA MET A 119 -16.89 2.25 -6.16
C MET A 119 -17.49 2.49 -7.55
N GLY A 120 -18.21 3.60 -7.72
CA GLY A 120 -18.83 4.04 -8.97
C GLY A 120 -18.85 5.57 -9.07
N GLY A 121 -19.37 6.10 -10.19
CA GLY A 121 -19.41 7.54 -10.42
C GLY A 121 -18.03 8.19 -10.60
N GLU A 122 -17.96 9.50 -10.39
CA GLU A 122 -16.77 10.31 -10.66
C GLU A 122 -15.57 9.92 -9.79
N GLY A 123 -15.81 9.57 -8.52
CA GLY A 123 -14.76 9.25 -7.56
C GLY A 123 -14.01 7.94 -7.87
N ALA A 124 -14.63 7.02 -8.62
CA ALA A 124 -14.06 5.69 -8.87
C ALA A 124 -12.72 5.73 -9.62
N LYS A 125 -12.50 6.72 -10.49
CA LYS A 125 -11.26 6.81 -11.29
C LYS A 125 -10.01 7.10 -10.47
N TYR A 126 -10.16 7.58 -9.24
CA TYR A 126 -9.03 8.07 -8.44
C TYR A 126 -8.32 6.99 -7.63
N THR A 127 -8.78 5.73 -7.67
CA THR A 127 -8.17 4.65 -6.89
C THR A 127 -8.25 3.32 -7.62
N TYR A 128 -7.21 2.50 -7.49
CA TYR A 128 -7.18 1.16 -8.07
C TYR A 128 -8.26 0.25 -7.46
N TYR A 129 -8.59 0.46 -6.18
CA TYR A 129 -9.51 -0.40 -5.42
C TYR A 129 -10.96 -0.34 -5.91
N SER A 130 -11.35 0.71 -6.65
CA SER A 130 -12.67 0.78 -7.30
C SER A 130 -12.84 -0.23 -8.43
N THR A 131 -11.73 -0.74 -8.98
CA THR A 131 -11.70 -1.72 -10.08
C THR A 131 -11.75 -3.18 -9.59
N LEU A 132 -11.64 -3.38 -8.27
CA LEU A 132 -11.66 -4.69 -7.64
C LEU A 132 -13.03 -5.04 -7.05
N LYS A 133 -13.27 -6.33 -6.86
CA LYS A 133 -14.40 -6.83 -6.06
C LYS A 133 -13.97 -6.82 -4.59
N ASN A 134 -14.63 -6.02 -3.78
CA ASN A 134 -14.19 -5.75 -2.42
C ASN A 134 -15.08 -6.44 -1.39
N ILE A 135 -14.41 -7.13 -0.47
CA ILE A 135 -14.98 -7.71 0.74
C ILE A 135 -14.74 -6.67 1.83
N VAL A 136 -15.78 -5.94 2.19
CA VAL A 136 -15.66 -4.75 3.03
C VAL A 136 -16.01 -5.11 4.47
N LEU A 137 -15.02 -5.06 5.35
CA LEU A 137 -15.18 -5.15 6.80
C LEU A 137 -15.41 -3.74 7.35
N VAL A 138 -16.66 -3.44 7.73
CA VAL A 138 -17.00 -2.23 8.48
C VAL A 138 -16.93 -2.58 9.97
N GLY A 139 -16.01 -1.97 10.69
CA GLY A 139 -15.73 -2.34 12.09
C GLY A 139 -15.65 -1.16 13.04
N ASP A 140 -15.94 -1.42 14.31
CA ASP A 140 -15.71 -0.51 15.43
C ASP A 140 -14.99 -1.25 16.56
N THR A 141 -14.31 -0.50 17.43
CA THR A 141 -13.45 -1.09 18.48
C THR A 141 -13.66 -0.42 19.83
N ASN A 142 -13.03 -0.98 20.86
CA ASN A 142 -12.90 -0.36 22.17
C ASN A 142 -11.65 0.54 22.29
N GLU A 143 -10.96 0.84 21.17
CA GLU A 143 -9.80 1.75 21.12
C GLU A 143 -10.22 3.24 21.23
N ASP A 144 -11.16 3.52 22.13
CA ASP A 144 -11.76 4.84 22.40
C ASP A 144 -10.73 5.93 22.74
N PHE A 145 -9.55 5.51 23.22
CA PHE A 145 -8.45 6.41 23.55
C PHE A 145 -7.84 7.09 22.31
N GLU A 146 -8.01 6.51 21.11
CA GLU A 146 -7.52 7.12 19.86
C GLU A 146 -8.57 8.01 19.18
N LYS A 147 -9.86 7.99 19.57
CA LYS A 147 -10.93 8.56 18.72
C LYS A 147 -10.85 10.07 18.46
N ASN A 148 -10.26 10.84 19.37
CA ASN A 148 -10.05 12.28 19.20
C ASN A 148 -8.64 12.65 18.72
N GLU A 149 -7.77 11.65 18.52
CA GLU A 149 -6.45 11.89 17.95
C GLU A 149 -6.55 12.12 16.45
N GLN A 150 -5.77 13.07 15.93
CA GLN A 150 -5.71 13.36 14.50
C GLN A 150 -5.15 12.18 13.71
N GLN A 151 -4.23 11.41 14.31
CA GLN A 151 -3.62 10.21 13.75
C GLN A 151 -3.99 9.03 14.64
N LYS A 152 -4.26 7.87 14.04
CA LYS A 152 -4.67 6.67 14.77
C LYS A 152 -3.86 5.46 14.32
N LYS A 153 -3.58 4.54 15.24
CA LYS A 153 -2.88 3.30 14.90
C LYS A 153 -3.83 2.35 14.19
N ASN A 154 -5.13 2.42 14.51
CA ASN A 154 -6.18 1.58 13.94
C ASN A 154 -5.80 0.08 14.03
N LYS A 155 -5.06 -0.31 15.09
CA LYS A 155 -4.35 -1.59 15.14
C LYS A 155 -5.34 -2.74 15.09
N THR A 156 -6.38 -2.69 15.93
CA THR A 156 -7.35 -3.78 16.06
C THR A 156 -8.06 -4.03 14.71
N LEU A 157 -8.56 -2.98 14.05
CA LEU A 157 -9.22 -3.12 12.75
C LEU A 157 -8.27 -3.58 11.63
N ARG A 158 -7.04 -3.07 11.60
CA ARG A 158 -6.03 -3.50 10.62
C ARG A 158 -5.74 -5.00 10.79
N TRP A 159 -5.51 -5.47 12.01
CA TRP A 159 -5.24 -6.89 12.27
C TRP A 159 -6.43 -7.78 11.93
N ALA A 160 -7.65 -7.33 12.21
CA ALA A 160 -8.86 -8.01 11.80
C ALA A 160 -8.92 -8.22 10.28
N GLY A 161 -8.57 -7.18 9.50
CA GLY A 161 -8.48 -7.27 8.04
C GLY A 161 -7.47 -8.30 7.54
N HIS A 162 -6.26 -8.31 8.12
CA HIS A 162 -5.20 -9.27 7.75
C HIS A 162 -5.62 -10.72 8.06
N LYS A 163 -6.14 -10.96 9.27
CA LYS A 163 -6.65 -12.28 9.68
C LYS A 163 -7.81 -12.73 8.80
N LEU A 164 -8.74 -11.83 8.47
CA LEU A 164 -9.87 -12.12 7.58
C LEU A 164 -9.40 -12.46 6.17
N ALA A 165 -8.39 -11.76 5.64
CA ALA A 165 -7.81 -12.05 4.33
C ALA A 165 -7.17 -13.44 4.29
N GLU A 166 -6.45 -13.86 5.33
CA GLU A 166 -5.93 -15.23 5.43
C GLU A 166 -7.05 -16.27 5.55
N TYR A 167 -8.08 -15.99 6.37
CA TYR A 167 -9.24 -16.86 6.52
C TYR A 167 -9.93 -17.11 5.17
N ILE A 168 -10.12 -16.06 4.37
CA ILE A 168 -10.68 -16.16 3.01
C ILE A 168 -9.71 -16.91 2.08
N GLY A 169 -8.40 -16.62 2.17
CA GLY A 169 -7.37 -17.30 1.39
C GLY A 169 -7.35 -18.82 1.58
N LYS A 170 -7.71 -19.33 2.77
CA LYS A 170 -7.80 -20.77 3.06
C LYS A 170 -8.73 -21.53 2.11
N THR A 171 -9.70 -20.86 1.47
CA THR A 171 -10.65 -21.49 0.53
C THR A 171 -9.97 -22.17 -0.66
N VAL A 172 -8.76 -21.74 -1.03
CA VAL A 172 -8.01 -22.26 -2.18
C VAL A 172 -6.75 -23.04 -1.79
N LYS A 173 -6.54 -23.35 -0.50
CA LYS A 173 -5.31 -23.98 -0.01
C LYS A 173 -5.01 -25.32 -0.68
N ASP A 174 -6.01 -26.19 -0.80
CA ASP A 174 -5.86 -27.55 -1.32
C ASP A 174 -6.30 -27.68 -2.79
N MET A 175 -6.38 -26.56 -3.53
CA MET A 175 -6.83 -26.50 -4.93
C MET A 175 -5.66 -26.31 -5.90
N GLU A 176 -5.81 -26.67 -7.16
CA GLU A 176 -4.82 -26.34 -8.21
C GLU A 176 -5.10 -24.94 -8.78
N PRO A 177 -4.11 -24.03 -8.82
CA PRO A 177 -4.29 -22.68 -9.36
C PRO A 177 -4.49 -22.67 -10.88
N GLN A 178 -5.11 -21.60 -11.39
CA GLN A 178 -5.29 -21.39 -12.82
C GLN A 178 -4.00 -20.93 -13.50
N GLU A 179 -3.13 -20.24 -12.75
CA GLU A 179 -1.85 -19.75 -13.21
C GLU A 179 -0.83 -19.81 -12.07
N ILE A 180 0.44 -20.07 -12.40
CA ILE A 180 1.55 -19.99 -11.45
C ILE A 180 2.54 -18.94 -11.95
N GLU A 181 2.66 -17.83 -11.23
CA GLU A 181 3.75 -16.87 -11.41
C GLU A 181 4.96 -17.33 -10.59
N THR A 182 6.13 -17.48 -11.22
CA THR A 182 7.37 -17.88 -10.54
C THR A 182 8.35 -16.71 -10.45
N TYR A 183 8.81 -16.43 -9.24
CA TYR A 183 9.77 -15.38 -8.93
C TYR A 183 11.03 -15.98 -8.33
N GLU A 184 12.13 -15.89 -9.08
CA GLU A 184 13.42 -16.42 -8.69
C GLU A 184 14.53 -15.50 -9.18
N LEU A 185 15.48 -15.24 -8.29
CA LEU A 185 16.76 -14.62 -8.63
C LEU A 185 17.87 -15.51 -8.08
N GLU A 186 18.88 -15.78 -8.91
CA GLU A 186 20.13 -16.36 -8.45
C GLU A 186 20.84 -15.37 -7.53
N PRO A 187 21.63 -15.87 -6.55
CA PRO A 187 22.52 -15.03 -5.76
C PRO A 187 23.35 -14.13 -6.68
N VAL A 188 23.51 -12.85 -6.31
CA VAL A 188 24.19 -11.85 -7.15
C VAL A 188 25.57 -12.33 -7.64
N THR A 189 26.31 -13.06 -6.79
CA THR A 189 27.65 -13.59 -7.08
C THR A 189 27.67 -14.89 -7.91
N GLN A 190 26.52 -15.48 -8.19
CA GLN A 190 26.37 -16.77 -8.88
C GLN A 190 25.63 -16.65 -10.22
N ARG A 191 25.32 -15.43 -10.65
CA ARG A 191 24.69 -15.15 -11.94
C ARG A 191 25.65 -15.44 -13.09
N ASN A 192 25.12 -15.89 -14.22
CA ASN A 192 25.93 -16.21 -15.40
C ASN A 192 26.45 -14.94 -16.11
N ASP A 193 27.37 -15.14 -17.07
CA ASP A 193 28.00 -14.05 -17.84
C ASP A 193 27.01 -13.23 -18.67
N GLU A 194 25.89 -13.81 -19.10
CA GLU A 194 24.88 -13.10 -19.90
C GLU A 194 24.13 -12.08 -19.05
N VAL A 195 23.74 -12.47 -17.84
CA VAL A 195 23.05 -11.60 -16.87
C VAL A 195 24.01 -10.55 -16.30
N THR A 196 25.23 -10.94 -15.91
CA THR A 196 26.19 -10.03 -15.26
C THR A 196 26.71 -8.93 -16.18
N LYS A 197 26.61 -9.10 -17.51
CA LYS A 197 26.92 -8.06 -18.50
C LYS A 197 25.83 -6.98 -18.64
N LEU A 198 24.60 -7.27 -18.23
CA LEU A 198 23.51 -6.29 -18.24
C LEU A 198 23.71 -5.27 -17.11
N PRO A 199 23.18 -4.03 -17.26
CA PRO A 199 23.28 -3.02 -16.22
C PRO A 199 22.65 -3.51 -14.90
N GLY A 200 23.45 -3.49 -13.82
CA GLY A 200 22.98 -3.79 -12.47
C GLY A 200 21.98 -2.73 -12.00
N VAL A 201 20.77 -3.14 -11.62
CA VAL A 201 19.75 -2.21 -11.14
C VAL A 201 19.23 -2.64 -9.77
N VAL A 202 19.21 -1.71 -8.81
CA VAL A 202 18.51 -1.89 -7.52
C VAL A 202 17.19 -1.13 -7.51
N PHE A 203 16.24 -1.62 -6.72
CA PHE A 203 15.04 -0.85 -6.37
C PHE A 203 15.20 -0.36 -4.93
N VAL A 204 15.32 0.96 -4.74
CA VAL A 204 15.33 1.58 -3.43
C VAL A 204 13.88 1.87 -3.04
N MET A 205 13.38 1.07 -2.10
CA MET A 205 12.00 1.19 -1.61
C MET A 205 12.04 1.98 -0.31
N GLN A 206 11.26 3.06 -0.22
CA GLN A 206 11.17 3.89 0.99
C GLN A 206 9.72 3.90 1.51
N PRO A 207 9.28 2.85 2.22
CA PRO A 207 7.95 2.80 2.83
C PRO A 207 7.82 3.74 4.03
N GLN A 208 6.59 3.90 4.51
CA GLN A 208 6.23 4.84 5.56
C GLN A 208 6.92 4.51 6.89
N SER A 209 7.85 5.38 7.31
CA SER A 209 8.47 5.33 8.64
C SER A 209 8.55 6.69 9.35
N GLN A 210 7.62 7.58 9.01
CA GLN A 210 7.62 9.01 9.36
C GLN A 210 7.09 9.32 10.78
N MET A 211 6.88 8.33 11.63
CA MET A 211 6.50 8.53 13.03
C MET A 211 7.54 7.99 13.99
N GLU A 212 8.01 8.84 14.91
CA GLU A 212 8.91 8.41 15.99
C GLU A 212 8.18 7.52 17.02
N GLU A 213 6.89 7.77 17.23
CA GLU A 213 6.06 6.89 18.04
C GLU A 213 5.73 5.60 17.27
N LEU A 214 5.84 4.47 17.96
CA LEU A 214 5.62 3.16 17.36
C LEU A 214 4.14 2.86 17.12
N GLY A 215 3.90 2.01 16.12
CA GLY A 215 2.60 1.45 15.80
C GLY A 215 1.87 2.18 14.67
N TYR A 216 2.41 3.33 14.23
CA TYR A 216 1.91 4.06 13.07
C TYR A 216 2.60 3.65 11.78
N ASN A 217 3.87 3.26 11.83
CA ASN A 217 4.67 3.00 10.63
C ASN A 217 4.30 1.67 9.96
N ASP A 218 4.79 1.51 8.74
CA ASP A 218 4.85 0.21 8.09
C ASP A 218 5.66 -0.76 8.96
N LEU A 219 5.28 -2.04 8.88
CA LEU A 219 5.98 -3.09 9.58
C LEU A 219 6.66 -4.02 8.58
N VAL A 220 7.93 -4.31 8.82
CA VAL A 220 8.68 -5.36 8.11
C VAL A 220 8.92 -6.52 9.07
N TYR A 221 8.41 -7.72 8.77
CA TYR A 221 8.40 -8.87 9.68
C TYR A 221 7.83 -8.52 11.06
N GLY A 222 6.75 -7.73 11.09
CA GLY A 222 6.13 -7.22 12.33
C GLY A 222 6.95 -6.17 13.08
N TRP A 223 8.11 -5.76 12.55
CA TRP A 223 8.99 -4.77 13.17
C TRP A 223 8.76 -3.38 12.59
N ASP A 224 8.59 -2.40 13.48
CA ASP A 224 8.33 -1.01 13.11
C ASP A 224 9.50 -0.40 12.32
N MET A 225 9.22 0.05 11.10
CA MET A 225 10.25 0.51 10.17
C MET A 225 10.98 1.77 10.65
N ASN A 226 10.45 2.59 11.57
CA ASN A 226 11.22 3.72 12.10
C ASN A 226 12.50 3.28 12.85
N ARG A 227 12.59 2.00 13.24
CA ARG A 227 13.72 1.43 13.98
C ARG A 227 14.77 0.72 13.12
N MET A 228 14.53 0.53 11.83
CA MET A 228 15.52 -0.11 10.98
C MET A 228 16.51 0.91 10.40
N VAL A 229 17.70 0.42 10.08
CA VAL A 229 18.56 1.08 9.10
C VAL A 229 18.30 0.43 7.74
N PRO A 230 18.62 1.11 6.62
CA PRO A 230 18.40 0.52 5.31
C PRO A 230 19.06 -0.85 5.19
N THR A 231 18.34 -1.79 4.59
CA THR A 231 18.67 -3.21 4.54
C THR A 231 18.45 -3.75 3.14
N PHE A 232 19.37 -4.57 2.65
CA PHE A 232 19.20 -5.28 1.39
C PHE A 232 18.29 -6.51 1.58
N MET A 233 17.20 -6.58 0.83
CA MET A 233 16.17 -7.61 0.91
C MET A 233 15.95 -8.30 -0.44
N HIS A 234 15.56 -9.58 -0.39
CA HIS A 234 15.13 -10.28 -1.59
C HIS A 234 13.74 -9.78 -1.99
N PRO A 235 13.46 -9.46 -3.27
CA PRO A 235 12.17 -8.87 -3.65
C PRO A 235 10.98 -9.80 -3.39
N ASN A 236 11.19 -11.12 -3.46
CA ASN A 236 10.18 -12.10 -3.05
C ASN A 236 9.63 -11.86 -1.64
N GLU A 237 10.43 -11.35 -0.70
CA GLU A 237 9.98 -11.12 0.68
C GLU A 237 8.87 -10.05 0.71
N VAL A 238 9.03 -8.98 -0.08
CA VAL A 238 8.01 -7.93 -0.25
C VAL A 238 6.72 -8.54 -0.83
N LEU A 239 6.86 -9.31 -1.92
CA LEU A 239 5.73 -9.92 -2.62
C LEU A 239 5.04 -11.04 -1.81
N ASP A 240 5.64 -11.52 -0.72
CA ASP A 240 5.19 -12.70 0.03
C ASP A 240 4.94 -12.42 1.52
N GLY A 241 4.56 -11.18 1.82
CA GLY A 241 3.94 -10.79 3.08
C GLY A 241 4.90 -10.29 4.16
N ALA A 242 6.18 -10.04 3.85
CA ALA A 242 7.11 -9.44 4.82
C ALA A 242 6.65 -8.06 5.29
N ILE A 243 5.89 -7.32 4.48
CA ILE A 243 5.53 -5.93 4.75
C ILE A 243 4.02 -5.81 4.88
N ILE A 244 3.58 -5.12 5.92
CA ILE A 244 2.22 -4.60 6.03
C ILE A 244 2.24 -3.09 6.15
N SER A 245 1.23 -2.46 5.56
CA SER A 245 1.08 -1.01 5.53
C SER A 245 0.78 -0.42 6.90
N GLY A 246 1.24 0.79 7.14
CA GLY A 246 1.06 1.63 8.31
C GLY A 246 -0.22 2.46 8.30
N SER A 247 -0.27 3.42 9.23
CA SER A 247 -1.43 4.26 9.51
C SER A 247 -1.05 5.72 9.82
N PHE A 248 -0.10 6.31 9.09
CA PHE A 248 0.23 7.73 9.25
C PHE A 248 0.22 8.54 7.95
N MET A 249 0.65 7.96 6.82
CA MET A 249 0.88 8.72 5.59
C MET A 249 -0.42 9.33 5.05
N PRO A 250 -0.37 10.52 4.39
CA PRO A 250 -1.52 11.03 3.64
C PRO A 250 -2.06 9.96 2.70
N CYS A 251 -3.38 9.81 2.68
CA CYS A 251 -3.99 8.57 2.25
C CYS A 251 -3.79 8.27 0.76
N SER A 252 -3.71 9.28 -0.11
CA SER A 252 -3.48 9.08 -1.55
C SER A 252 -2.11 8.50 -1.87
N SER A 253 -1.11 8.85 -1.09
CA SER A 253 0.29 8.46 -1.30
C SER A 253 0.68 7.21 -0.50
N LYS A 254 -0.22 6.73 0.38
CA LYS A 254 -0.10 5.48 1.12
C LYS A 254 0.07 4.29 0.18
N TRP A 255 0.90 3.33 0.57
CA TRP A 255 0.99 2.01 -0.03
C TRP A 255 0.32 1.01 0.89
N SER A 256 -0.82 0.47 0.49
CA SER A 256 -1.53 -0.52 1.30
C SER A 256 -0.82 -1.87 1.31
N THR A 257 -1.27 -2.78 2.17
CA THR A 257 -0.74 -4.15 2.19
C THR A 257 -0.96 -4.85 0.83
N TYR A 258 -2.10 -4.60 0.18
CA TYR A 258 -2.38 -5.06 -1.17
C TYR A 258 -1.34 -4.59 -2.20
N ASP A 259 -0.86 -3.35 -2.07
CA ASP A 259 0.15 -2.77 -2.96
C ASP A 259 1.50 -3.50 -2.81
N PHE A 260 1.95 -3.76 -1.58
CA PHE A 260 3.16 -4.55 -1.34
C PHE A 260 3.05 -5.98 -1.89
N GLN A 261 1.90 -6.62 -1.70
CA GLN A 261 1.63 -7.97 -2.21
C GLN A 261 1.72 -8.05 -3.74
N ASN A 262 1.41 -6.95 -4.45
CA ASN A 262 1.27 -6.93 -5.91
C ASN A 262 2.27 -6.03 -6.65
N PHE A 263 3.22 -5.43 -5.93
CA PHE A 263 4.08 -4.31 -6.33
C PHE A 263 4.52 -4.33 -7.82
N PRO A 264 3.86 -3.57 -8.71
CA PRO A 264 4.06 -3.65 -10.17
C PRO A 264 5.50 -3.39 -10.60
N ALA A 265 6.17 -2.39 -10.01
CA ALA A 265 7.54 -2.07 -10.37
C ALA A 265 8.49 -3.26 -10.11
N LEU A 266 8.31 -3.99 -9.00
CA LEU A 266 9.09 -5.19 -8.71
C LEU A 266 8.78 -6.30 -9.72
N LYS A 267 7.51 -6.57 -10.00
CA LYS A 267 7.10 -7.55 -11.01
C LYS A 267 7.69 -7.23 -12.39
N ARG A 268 7.71 -5.94 -12.77
CA ARG A 268 8.33 -5.50 -14.02
C ARG A 268 9.85 -5.70 -14.01
N LEU A 269 10.54 -5.39 -12.91
CA LEU A 269 11.97 -5.63 -12.78
C LEU A 269 12.33 -7.12 -12.89
N TYR A 270 11.50 -8.03 -12.35
CA TYR A 270 11.65 -9.47 -12.60
C TYR A 270 11.49 -9.81 -14.08
N ALA A 271 10.47 -9.27 -14.75
CA ALA A 271 10.22 -9.54 -16.15
C ALA A 271 11.35 -9.05 -17.07
N GLU A 272 12.07 -8.01 -16.67
CA GLU A 272 13.21 -7.41 -17.38
C GLU A 272 14.58 -7.99 -16.97
N HIS A 273 14.65 -8.69 -15.83
CA HIS A 273 15.86 -9.36 -15.35
C HIS A 273 16.38 -10.37 -16.38
N GLY A 274 17.66 -10.29 -16.71
CA GLY A 274 18.31 -11.16 -17.71
C GLY A 274 17.97 -10.82 -19.16
N LYS A 275 17.15 -9.79 -19.41
CA LYS A 275 16.83 -9.30 -20.77
C LYS A 275 17.43 -7.93 -21.03
N THR A 276 17.09 -6.96 -20.19
CA THR A 276 17.49 -5.55 -20.34
C THR A 276 18.27 -5.04 -19.15
N VAL A 277 18.04 -5.62 -17.97
CA VAL A 277 18.73 -5.27 -16.73
C VAL A 277 19.14 -6.51 -15.93
N ASN A 278 20.13 -6.34 -15.08
CA ASN A 278 20.48 -7.28 -14.02
C ASN A 278 19.83 -6.79 -12.72
N PHE A 279 18.57 -7.13 -12.47
CA PHE A 279 17.88 -6.73 -11.22
C PHE A 279 18.57 -7.34 -9.99
N LEU A 280 19.26 -6.51 -9.20
CA LEU A 280 20.11 -6.92 -8.09
C LEU A 280 19.31 -7.27 -6.84
N GLY A 281 18.20 -6.55 -6.59
CA GLY A 281 17.31 -6.77 -5.46
C GLY A 281 16.74 -5.45 -4.93
N VAL A 282 16.15 -5.50 -3.74
CA VAL A 282 15.54 -4.33 -3.09
C VAL A 282 16.48 -3.82 -2.01
N ILE A 283 16.77 -2.52 -2.01
CA ILE A 283 17.32 -1.83 -0.85
C ILE A 283 16.13 -1.23 -0.12
N MET A 284 15.70 -1.89 0.94
CA MET A 284 14.66 -1.38 1.83
C MET A 284 15.25 -0.24 2.64
N SER A 285 14.64 0.92 2.59
CA SER A 285 15.10 2.13 3.24
C SER A 285 13.98 2.73 4.08
N ASN A 286 14.23 3.92 4.61
CA ASN A 286 13.40 4.62 5.56
C ASN A 286 13.01 5.98 5.03
N LEU A 287 11.89 6.47 5.55
CA LEU A 287 11.45 7.86 5.49
C LEU A 287 11.49 8.40 6.92
N ASN A 288 12.57 9.09 7.29
CA ASN A 288 12.80 9.48 8.68
C ASN A 288 12.27 10.88 9.01
N VAL A 289 12.05 11.15 10.28
CA VAL A 289 11.62 12.48 10.75
C VAL A 289 12.80 13.45 10.75
N ALA A 290 13.89 13.11 11.43
CA ALA A 290 15.00 14.02 11.66
C ALA A 290 16.06 13.98 10.54
N LEU A 291 16.55 15.15 10.13
CA LEU A 291 17.51 15.30 9.03
C LEU A 291 18.75 14.40 9.15
N GLN A 292 19.31 14.23 10.35
CA GLN A 292 20.48 13.36 10.56
C GLN A 292 20.17 11.88 10.26
N GLN A 293 18.95 11.43 10.54
CA GLN A 293 18.51 10.06 10.23
C GLN A 293 18.33 9.89 8.72
N LYS A 294 17.81 10.91 8.02
CA LYS A 294 17.70 10.92 6.55
C LYS A 294 19.08 10.78 5.89
N GLN A 295 20.04 11.60 6.34
CA GLN A 295 21.43 11.55 5.86
C GLN A 295 22.09 10.19 6.13
N ARG A 296 21.85 9.59 7.30
CA ARG A 296 22.33 8.25 7.62
C ARG A 296 21.77 7.23 6.62
N SER A 297 20.47 7.25 6.38
CA SER A 297 19.82 6.31 5.48
C SER A 297 20.36 6.42 4.05
N ALA A 298 20.49 7.64 3.54
CA ALA A 298 21.07 7.89 2.21
C ALA A 298 22.50 7.32 2.06
N LEU A 299 23.35 7.47 3.09
CA LEU A 299 24.70 6.89 3.09
C LEU A 299 24.69 5.36 3.05
N PHE A 300 23.80 4.72 3.82
CA PHE A 300 23.65 3.26 3.80
C PHE A 300 23.14 2.76 2.44
N VAL A 301 22.15 3.43 1.87
CA VAL A 301 21.60 3.11 0.54
C VAL A 301 22.69 3.17 -0.53
N ALA A 302 23.42 4.28 -0.61
CA ALA A 302 24.49 4.45 -1.59
C ALA A 302 25.62 3.42 -1.41
N GLN A 303 26.02 3.15 -0.17
CA GLN A 303 27.04 2.16 0.15
C GLN A 303 26.62 0.74 -0.27
N MET A 304 25.38 0.33 0.00
CA MET A 304 24.86 -0.97 -0.41
C MET A 304 24.76 -1.07 -1.93
N ALA A 305 24.17 -0.08 -2.59
CA ALA A 305 24.02 -0.06 -4.05
C ALA A 305 25.37 -0.17 -4.76
N LYS A 306 26.36 0.60 -4.30
CA LYS A 306 27.75 0.55 -4.81
C LYS A 306 28.40 -0.82 -4.57
N THR A 307 28.22 -1.39 -3.38
CA THR A 307 28.80 -2.70 -3.02
C THR A 307 28.22 -3.82 -3.89
N LEU A 308 26.93 -3.73 -4.24
CA LEU A 308 26.26 -4.67 -5.14
C LEU A 308 26.65 -4.47 -6.61
N GLY A 309 27.38 -3.39 -6.95
CA GLY A 309 27.74 -3.06 -8.32
C GLY A 309 26.58 -2.48 -9.14
N ALA A 310 25.62 -1.82 -8.50
CA ALA A 310 24.53 -1.15 -9.19
C ALA A 310 25.06 -0.05 -10.12
N GLN A 311 24.54 -0.01 -11.34
CA GLN A 311 24.75 1.05 -12.33
C GLN A 311 23.53 1.95 -12.45
N GLY A 312 22.36 1.44 -12.06
CA GLY A 312 21.11 2.18 -11.96
C GLY A 312 20.36 1.90 -10.66
N ALA A 313 19.55 2.86 -10.23
CA ALA A 313 18.63 2.72 -9.11
C ALA A 313 17.28 3.35 -9.46
N ILE A 314 16.20 2.62 -9.22
CA ILE A 314 14.85 3.20 -9.16
C ILE A 314 14.60 3.53 -7.69
N VAL A 315 14.30 4.78 -7.39
CA VAL A 315 14.02 5.25 -6.03
C VAL A 315 12.54 5.57 -5.96
N ALA A 316 11.80 4.95 -5.03
CA ALA A 316 10.38 5.21 -4.84
C ALA A 316 10.10 5.51 -3.36
N GLU A 317 9.27 6.52 -3.10
CA GLU A 317 8.84 6.91 -1.76
C GLU A 317 7.33 6.75 -1.58
N GLU A 318 6.95 6.37 -0.36
CA GLU A 318 5.58 6.45 0.10
C GLU A 318 5.38 7.78 0.82
N GLY A 319 4.47 8.63 0.33
CA GLY A 319 4.25 9.94 0.94
C GLY A 319 4.70 11.13 0.10
N TYR A 320 4.63 12.29 0.74
CA TYR A 320 5.19 13.54 0.23
C TYR A 320 5.43 14.52 1.38
N GLY A 321 6.16 15.60 1.13
CA GLY A 321 6.43 16.64 2.12
C GLY A 321 7.74 16.39 2.84
N ASN A 322 7.69 15.93 4.10
CA ASN A 322 8.93 15.56 4.81
C ASN A 322 9.69 14.37 4.15
N PRO A 323 9.02 13.30 3.67
CA PRO A 323 9.62 12.23 2.86
C PRO A 323 10.53 12.71 1.72
N ASP A 324 10.15 13.78 1.01
CA ASP A 324 10.88 14.29 -0.16
C ASP A 324 12.37 14.55 0.16
N ALA A 325 12.67 14.95 1.39
CA ALA A 325 14.05 15.16 1.83
C ALA A 325 14.86 13.85 1.94
N ASP A 326 14.25 12.73 2.35
CA ASP A 326 14.88 11.40 2.31
C ASP A 326 15.06 10.93 0.87
N PHE A 327 14.02 11.08 0.03
CA PHE A 327 14.01 10.69 -1.37
C PHE A 327 15.10 11.39 -2.18
N ILE A 328 15.15 12.72 -2.12
CA ILE A 328 16.20 13.51 -2.79
C ILE A 328 17.58 13.21 -2.21
N ALA A 329 17.71 13.05 -0.89
CA ALA A 329 19.00 12.69 -0.29
C ALA A 329 19.52 11.33 -0.80
N CYS A 330 18.64 10.34 -0.95
CA CYS A 330 19.00 9.04 -1.52
C CYS A 330 19.44 9.17 -2.97
N ILE A 331 18.68 9.91 -3.80
CA ILE A 331 19.04 10.19 -5.20
C ILE A 331 20.42 10.84 -5.29
N VAL A 332 20.65 11.90 -4.53
CA VAL A 332 21.93 12.64 -4.52
C VAL A 332 23.08 11.74 -4.06
N ALA A 333 22.87 10.92 -3.03
CA ALA A 333 23.88 10.00 -2.53
C ALA A 333 24.24 8.92 -3.57
N LEU A 334 23.26 8.38 -4.30
CA LEU A 334 23.47 7.40 -5.36
C LEU A 334 24.19 8.02 -6.57
N GLU A 335 23.76 9.19 -7.03
CA GLU A 335 24.38 9.91 -8.15
C GLU A 335 25.83 10.32 -7.85
N ASN A 336 26.13 10.68 -6.58
CA ASN A 336 27.51 10.95 -6.13
C ASN A 336 28.43 9.73 -6.26
N GLU A 337 27.88 8.52 -6.21
CA GLU A 337 28.61 7.27 -6.40
C GLU A 337 28.64 6.82 -7.87
N GLY A 338 28.11 7.64 -8.78
CA GLY A 338 28.05 7.36 -10.22
C GLY A 338 26.92 6.39 -10.62
N ILE A 339 25.94 6.16 -9.75
CA ILE A 339 24.79 5.30 -9.99
C ILE A 339 23.66 6.17 -10.54
N LYS A 340 23.18 5.86 -11.75
CA LYS A 340 22.10 6.63 -12.38
C LYS A 340 20.77 6.38 -11.67
N THR A 341 19.99 7.42 -11.48
CA THR A 341 18.73 7.34 -10.72
C THR A 341 17.52 7.66 -11.58
N VAL A 342 16.41 6.99 -11.26
CA VAL A 342 15.06 7.41 -11.68
C VAL A 342 14.20 7.44 -10.43
N GLY A 343 13.66 8.61 -10.12
CA GLY A 343 12.72 8.80 -9.02
C GLY A 343 11.29 8.43 -9.44
N LEU A 344 10.50 7.93 -8.51
CA LEU A 344 9.08 7.62 -8.67
C LEU A 344 8.32 8.12 -7.44
N THR A 345 7.55 9.20 -7.61
CA THR A 345 6.85 9.88 -6.51
C THR A 345 5.64 10.66 -7.02
N ASN A 346 4.76 11.09 -6.13
CA ASN A 346 3.73 12.09 -6.39
C ASN A 346 4.25 13.50 -6.08
N GLU A 347 3.49 14.52 -6.45
CA GLU A 347 3.83 15.93 -6.28
C GLU A 347 2.82 16.64 -5.38
N CYS A 348 3.24 17.73 -4.72
CA CYS A 348 2.38 18.57 -3.88
C CYS A 348 2.46 20.04 -4.37
N THR A 349 1.91 20.29 -5.56
CA THR A 349 2.02 21.60 -6.25
C THR A 349 0.91 22.59 -5.88
N GLY A 350 0.08 22.27 -4.89
CA GLY A 350 -1.05 23.11 -4.49
C GLY A 350 -2.22 23.03 -5.47
N ARG A 351 -3.36 23.63 -5.11
CA ARG A 351 -4.61 23.57 -5.90
C ARG A 351 -4.48 24.24 -7.27
N ASP A 352 -3.63 25.25 -7.37
CA ASP A 352 -3.36 26.01 -8.59
C ASP A 352 -2.22 25.42 -9.43
N GLY A 353 -1.50 24.42 -8.90
CA GLY A 353 -0.38 23.75 -9.56
C GLY A 353 0.90 24.56 -9.66
N PHE A 354 1.01 25.72 -8.98
CA PHE A 354 2.15 26.62 -9.10
C PHE A 354 3.18 26.50 -7.96
N SER A 355 2.89 25.70 -6.93
CA SER A 355 3.84 25.48 -5.83
C SER A 355 5.00 24.60 -6.26
N GLN A 356 6.11 24.68 -5.53
CA GLN A 356 7.24 23.77 -5.71
C GLN A 356 6.75 22.31 -5.54
N PRO A 357 7.07 21.40 -6.48
CA PRO A 357 6.43 20.08 -6.52
C PRO A 357 6.87 19.13 -5.41
N LEU A 358 8.13 19.23 -4.98
CA LEU A 358 8.72 18.51 -3.86
C LEU A 358 9.30 19.52 -2.87
N VAL A 359 9.32 19.24 -1.58
CA VAL A 359 9.86 20.15 -0.54
C VAL A 359 11.36 20.36 -0.69
N THR A 360 12.09 19.35 -1.18
CA THR A 360 13.51 19.42 -1.48
C THR A 360 13.74 19.20 -2.96
N LEU A 361 14.69 19.91 -3.57
CA LEU A 361 15.11 19.73 -4.95
C LEU A 361 16.64 19.72 -5.01
N ASP A 362 17.19 19.02 -6.00
CA ASP A 362 18.62 19.01 -6.31
C ASP A 362 18.81 18.81 -7.82
N GLU A 363 19.82 19.43 -8.42
CA GLU A 363 20.09 19.33 -9.86
C GLU A 363 20.40 17.90 -10.33
N LYS A 364 20.78 17.00 -9.41
CA LYS A 364 20.96 15.57 -9.69
C LYS A 364 19.66 14.80 -9.83
N ALA A 365 18.57 15.29 -9.24
CA ALA A 365 17.25 14.69 -9.39
C ALA A 365 16.60 15.13 -10.72
N ASN A 366 17.23 14.76 -11.83
CA ASN A 366 16.88 15.20 -13.18
C ASN A 366 16.04 14.17 -13.98
N ALA A 367 15.68 13.06 -13.35
CA ALA A 367 14.81 12.04 -13.93
C ALA A 367 13.81 11.56 -12.86
N ILE A 368 12.61 12.14 -12.86
CA ILE A 368 11.52 11.78 -11.96
C ILE A 368 10.28 11.43 -12.78
N VAL A 369 9.70 10.27 -12.49
CA VAL A 369 8.38 9.87 -12.96
C VAL A 369 7.36 10.32 -11.93
N SER A 370 6.58 11.34 -12.28
CA SER A 370 5.49 11.83 -11.44
C SER A 370 4.26 10.94 -11.53
N CYS A 371 3.66 10.68 -10.37
CA CYS A 371 2.38 9.99 -10.21
C CYS A 371 1.22 10.96 -9.93
N GLY A 372 1.39 12.24 -10.29
CA GLY A 372 0.37 13.29 -10.21
C GLY A 372 0.43 14.15 -8.95
N ASN A 373 -0.51 15.11 -8.87
CA ASN A 373 -0.62 16.07 -7.77
C ASN A 373 -1.59 15.58 -6.68
N VAL A 374 -1.24 15.78 -5.41
CA VAL A 374 -2.08 15.45 -4.24
C VAL A 374 -2.99 16.60 -3.79
N SER A 375 -2.84 17.77 -4.37
CA SER A 375 -3.59 18.97 -3.98
C SER A 375 -4.75 19.31 -4.93
N GLU A 376 -5.11 18.43 -5.86
CA GLU A 376 -6.16 18.71 -6.84
C GLU A 376 -7.52 18.73 -6.13
N LEU A 377 -8.25 19.84 -6.25
CA LEU A 377 -9.59 19.96 -5.71
C LEU A 377 -10.56 19.12 -6.53
N ILE A 378 -11.25 18.19 -5.87
CA ILE A 378 -12.23 17.31 -6.49
C ILE A 378 -13.61 17.52 -5.89
N GLU A 379 -14.64 17.40 -6.73
CA GLU A 379 -16.04 17.45 -6.35
C GLU A 379 -16.68 16.10 -6.66
N LEU A 380 -17.24 15.48 -5.62
CA LEU A 380 -17.86 14.16 -5.71
C LEU A 380 -19.36 14.27 -5.40
N PRO A 381 -20.25 13.82 -6.31
CA PRO A 381 -21.68 13.76 -6.04
C PRO A 381 -22.02 12.93 -4.78
N PRO A 382 -23.23 13.10 -4.21
CA PRO A 382 -23.68 12.26 -3.12
C PRO A 382 -23.88 10.82 -3.59
N MET A 383 -23.54 9.86 -2.72
CA MET A 383 -23.79 8.43 -2.97
C MET A 383 -25.02 7.96 -2.20
N PRO A 384 -25.86 7.08 -2.79
CA PRO A 384 -27.05 6.54 -2.10
C PRO A 384 -26.69 5.64 -0.91
N VAL A 385 -25.49 5.08 -0.90
CA VAL A 385 -24.98 4.23 0.20
C VAL A 385 -23.59 4.72 0.61
N VAL A 386 -23.42 4.91 1.92
CA VAL A 386 -22.11 5.12 2.55
C VAL A 386 -21.88 3.97 3.54
N LEU A 387 -20.76 3.28 3.38
CA LEU A 387 -20.27 2.29 4.35
C LEU A 387 -19.19 2.96 5.21
N GLY A 388 -19.44 3.00 6.51
CA GLY A 388 -18.67 3.79 7.48
C GLY A 388 -19.37 5.11 7.83
N GLU A 389 -18.62 6.21 7.94
CA GLU A 389 -19.11 7.51 8.39
C GLU A 389 -18.61 8.63 7.48
N LEU A 390 -19.52 9.24 6.70
CA LEU A 390 -19.18 10.32 5.78
C LEU A 390 -18.58 11.54 6.47
N GLU A 391 -19.12 11.87 7.65
CA GLU A 391 -18.72 13.04 8.42
C GLU A 391 -17.26 13.00 8.86
N ALA A 392 -16.64 11.80 8.92
CA ALA A 392 -15.24 11.65 9.25
C ALA A 392 -14.34 12.49 8.32
N LEU A 393 -14.68 12.59 7.02
CA LEU A 393 -13.92 13.38 6.02
C LEU A 393 -13.77 14.85 6.40
N ALA A 394 -14.75 15.42 7.09
CA ALA A 394 -14.73 16.81 7.52
C ALA A 394 -14.22 16.94 8.96
N ARG A 395 -14.73 16.08 9.86
CA ARG A 395 -14.55 16.19 11.31
C ARG A 395 -13.17 15.76 11.80
N ASP A 396 -12.59 14.72 11.20
CA ASP A 396 -11.47 13.98 11.81
C ASP A 396 -10.10 14.30 11.19
N GLY A 397 -10.01 15.39 10.41
CA GLY A 397 -8.76 15.86 9.83
C GLY A 397 -8.14 14.91 8.81
N LEU A 398 -8.97 14.23 8.01
CA LEU A 398 -8.50 13.42 6.87
C LEU A 398 -7.65 14.27 5.92
N SER A 399 -6.62 13.66 5.35
CA SER A 399 -5.78 14.30 4.35
C SER A 399 -6.64 14.83 3.20
N GLY A 400 -6.63 16.16 2.98
CA GLY A 400 -7.42 16.82 1.93
C GLY A 400 -8.86 17.21 2.30
N GLY A 401 -9.39 16.80 3.46
CA GLY A 401 -10.70 17.19 3.96
C GLY A 401 -10.64 18.26 5.05
N TRP A 402 -11.75 18.96 5.28
CA TRP A 402 -11.84 20.02 6.29
C TRP A 402 -13.26 20.21 6.84
N ALA A 403 -13.36 20.62 8.12
CA ALA A 403 -14.63 20.91 8.78
C ALA A 403 -15.27 22.24 8.32
N GLY A 404 -14.45 23.20 7.87
CA GLY A 404 -14.92 24.50 7.42
C GLY A 404 -13.86 25.27 6.66
N ASP A 405 -14.27 25.83 5.52
CA ASP A 405 -13.52 26.77 4.69
C ASP A 405 -14.40 28.00 4.47
N GLU A 406 -13.82 29.21 4.46
CA GLU A 406 -14.57 30.47 4.38
C GLU A 406 -15.37 30.62 3.06
N ILE A 407 -14.90 29.98 1.98
CA ILE A 407 -15.48 30.08 0.64
C ILE A 407 -16.23 28.79 0.31
N LEU A 408 -15.60 27.64 0.52
CA LEU A 408 -16.11 26.34 0.12
C LEU A 408 -17.04 25.75 1.19
N GLY A 409 -16.98 26.16 2.45
CA GLY A 409 -17.68 25.51 3.56
C GLY A 409 -17.06 24.16 3.93
N SER A 410 -17.77 23.31 4.70
CA SER A 410 -17.30 21.96 5.06
C SER A 410 -17.04 21.08 3.83
N SER A 411 -16.06 20.18 3.90
CA SER A 411 -15.85 19.18 2.85
C SER A 411 -17.07 18.31 2.60
N VAL A 412 -17.82 17.97 3.66
CA VAL A 412 -19.08 17.22 3.55
C VAL A 412 -20.25 18.21 3.47
N LYS A 413 -21.03 18.15 2.39
CA LYS A 413 -22.19 19.01 2.18
C LYS A 413 -23.45 18.42 2.80
N ALA A 414 -24.45 19.29 3.04
CA ALA A 414 -25.73 18.90 3.62
C ALA A 414 -26.52 17.88 2.77
N ASP A 415 -26.27 17.83 1.45
CA ASP A 415 -26.88 16.87 0.53
C ASP A 415 -26.07 15.55 0.42
N GLY A 416 -24.95 15.43 1.14
CA GLY A 416 -24.04 14.28 1.10
C GLY A 416 -22.98 14.32 -0.01
N SER A 417 -22.96 15.37 -0.85
CA SER A 417 -21.85 15.61 -1.77
C SER A 417 -20.57 15.99 -1.01
N VAL A 418 -19.42 15.81 -1.65
CA VAL A 418 -18.11 16.07 -1.05
C VAL A 418 -17.30 17.00 -1.95
N ILE A 419 -16.62 17.96 -1.34
CA ILE A 419 -15.54 18.72 -1.96
C ILE A 419 -14.29 18.61 -1.08
N MET A 420 -13.19 18.16 -1.66
CA MET A 420 -11.94 17.91 -0.92
C MET A 420 -10.77 17.88 -1.89
N GLU A 421 -9.55 17.89 -1.38
CA GLU A 421 -8.38 17.57 -2.21
C GLU A 421 -8.32 16.06 -2.45
N ASN A 422 -7.82 15.65 -3.62
CA ASN A 422 -7.68 14.25 -4.00
C ASN A 422 -6.70 13.46 -3.11
N ASN A 423 -5.96 14.14 -2.23
CA ASN A 423 -5.21 13.57 -1.11
C ASN A 423 -6.01 12.57 -0.24
N ALA A 424 -7.33 12.73 -0.15
CA ALA A 424 -8.21 11.86 0.61
C ALA A 424 -8.52 10.53 -0.10
N MET A 425 -8.20 10.40 -1.39
CA MET A 425 -8.54 9.22 -2.18
C MET A 425 -7.62 8.07 -1.82
N PHE A 426 -8.17 6.99 -1.25
CA PHE A 426 -7.36 5.90 -0.68
C PHE A 426 -6.39 5.31 -1.71
N CYS A 427 -5.07 5.41 -1.41
CA CYS A 427 -3.97 4.96 -2.26
C CYS A 427 -4.07 5.47 -3.71
N GLY A 428 -4.62 6.66 -3.92
CA GLY A 428 -4.98 7.18 -5.24
C GLY A 428 -3.82 7.61 -6.14
N ASP A 429 -2.64 7.86 -5.57
CA ASP A 429 -1.46 8.25 -6.35
C ASP A 429 -0.78 7.08 -7.03
N GLN A 430 -0.97 5.87 -6.49
CA GLN A 430 -0.65 4.65 -7.21
C GLN A 430 0.86 4.54 -7.58
N VAL A 431 1.72 5.10 -6.71
CA VAL A 431 3.17 5.28 -6.91
C VAL A 431 3.92 3.95 -7.08
N VAL A 432 3.38 2.83 -6.58
CA VAL A 432 3.99 1.50 -6.74
C VAL A 432 4.04 0.97 -8.19
N GLY A 433 3.44 1.72 -9.13
CA GLY A 433 3.42 1.43 -10.56
C GLY A 433 2.04 1.13 -11.13
N TRP A 434 0.97 1.41 -10.38
CA TRP A 434 -0.41 1.35 -10.89
C TRP A 434 -0.81 2.63 -11.62
N SER A 435 -0.11 3.74 -11.38
CA SER A 435 -0.53 5.06 -11.80
C SER A 435 -0.76 5.13 -13.31
N THR A 436 -1.99 5.49 -13.69
CA THR A 436 -2.36 5.77 -15.08
C THR A 436 -2.25 7.25 -15.42
N LYS A 437 -1.83 8.09 -14.45
CA LYS A 437 -1.71 9.52 -14.61
C LYS A 437 -0.51 9.83 -15.51
N THR A 438 -0.68 10.76 -16.43
CA THR A 438 0.39 11.22 -17.31
C THR A 438 0.70 12.67 -17.00
N MET A 439 1.97 12.99 -16.77
CA MET A 439 2.42 14.37 -16.67
C MET A 439 2.17 15.09 -18.00
N LYS A 440 1.63 16.31 -17.93
CA LYS A 440 1.45 17.19 -19.08
C LYS A 440 2.41 18.36 -18.92
N GLU A 441 3.41 18.44 -19.78
CA GLU A 441 4.27 19.62 -19.87
C GLU A 441 3.42 20.80 -20.37
N PHE A 442 3.48 21.92 -19.66
CA PHE A 442 2.78 23.16 -19.99
C PHE A 442 3.75 24.25 -20.43
#